data_AF-A0A413WLL8-F1
#
_entry.id   AF-A0A413WLL8-F1
#
_cell.length_a   1.000
_cell.length_b   1.000
_cell.length_c   1.000
_cell.angle_alpha   90.00
_cell.angle_beta   90.00
_cell.angle_gamma   90.00
#
_symmetry.space_group_name_H-M   'P 1'
#
loop_
_entity.id
_entity.type
_entity.pdbx_description
1 polymer ?
#
loop_
_entity_poly.entity_id
_entity_poly.type
_entity_poly.pdbx_seq_one_letter_code
_entity_poly.pdbx_strand_id
1 'polypeptide(L)'
;MNKSLIDFVYEILQKTGEQPVSFDEIREQIRQNYTFASEEEELEKIAQLYTDMNIDGLFVNLGANRWALRVWYPFDKSDEDLVIEARQRGELDEFEEELDETDEGIVDIEDDLDVFAKGEDFDASEFDAEDEAEKVEGLDEFEDEDLDDDLDLEDEDDL
;
A
#
# COMPACT_ATOMS: atom_id res chain seq x y z
N MET A 1 -13.47 -6.33 -16.83
CA MET A 1 -12.78 -6.76 -15.60
C MET A 1 -12.58 -5.49 -14.80
N ASN A 2 -13.21 -5.35 -13.64
CA ASN A 2 -12.93 -4.21 -12.75
C ASN A 2 -11.57 -4.50 -12.11
N LYS A 3 -10.53 -3.75 -12.49
CA LYS A 3 -9.20 -3.87 -11.89
C LYS A 3 -9.25 -3.34 -10.45
N SER A 4 -8.57 -4.02 -9.53
CA SER A 4 -8.42 -3.52 -8.17
C SER A 4 -7.61 -2.22 -8.15
N LEU A 5 -7.66 -1.46 -7.05
CA LEU A 5 -6.83 -0.26 -6.92
C LEU A 5 -5.35 -0.61 -6.92
N ILE A 6 -4.95 -1.72 -6.29
CA ILE A 6 -3.55 -2.15 -6.25
C ILE A 6 -3.02 -2.51 -7.66
N ASP A 7 -3.82 -3.20 -8.48
CA ASP A 7 -3.48 -3.49 -9.88
C ASP A 7 -3.31 -2.19 -10.70
N PHE A 8 -4.16 -1.20 -10.43
CA PHE A 8 -4.09 0.09 -11.11
C PHE A 8 -2.84 0.88 -10.71
N VAL A 9 -2.48 0.89 -9.43
CA VAL A 9 -1.23 1.50 -8.97
C VAL A 9 -0.03 0.79 -9.58
N TYR A 10 -0.04 -0.54 -9.65
CA TYR A 10 1.00 -1.29 -10.34
C TYR A 10 1.16 -0.81 -11.80
N GLU A 11 0.07 -0.61 -12.53
CA GLU A 11 0.12 -0.10 -13.91
C GLU A 11 0.63 1.34 -14.03
N ILE A 12 0.33 2.21 -13.05
CA ILE A 12 0.90 3.56 -12.98
C ILE A 12 2.42 3.47 -12.86
N LEU A 13 2.89 2.75 -11.84
CA LEU A 13 4.32 2.69 -11.51
C LEU A 13 5.12 1.89 -12.56
N GLN A 14 4.49 0.91 -13.21
CA GLN A 14 5.10 0.19 -14.33
C GLN A 14 5.40 1.12 -15.52
N LYS A 15 4.59 2.17 -15.72
CA LYS A 15 4.80 3.17 -16.78
C LYS A 15 5.85 4.21 -16.42
N THR A 16 6.02 4.54 -15.14
CA THR A 16 7.03 5.51 -14.68
C THR A 16 8.41 4.89 -14.54
N GLY A 17 8.50 3.57 -14.40
CA GLY A 17 9.75 2.85 -14.32
C GLY A 17 10.43 3.08 -12.97
N GLU A 18 11.71 3.42 -13.00
CA GLU A 18 12.49 3.77 -11.80
C GLU A 18 12.03 5.08 -11.15
N GLN A 19 11.37 5.98 -11.89
CA GLN A 19 10.98 7.29 -11.37
C GLN A 19 9.87 7.16 -10.31
N PRO A 20 10.12 7.63 -9.07
CA PRO A 20 9.17 7.47 -7.98
C PRO A 20 8.05 8.51 -8.04
N VAL A 21 6.83 8.05 -7.79
CA VAL A 21 5.59 8.85 -7.90
C VAL A 21 5.07 9.12 -6.49
N SER A 22 4.67 10.36 -6.20
CA SER A 22 4.09 10.68 -4.89
C SER A 22 2.74 9.98 -4.71
N PHE A 23 2.41 9.63 -3.47
CA PHE A 23 1.11 9.02 -3.18
C PHE A 23 -0.06 9.95 -3.53
N ASP A 24 0.12 11.27 -3.45
CA ASP A 24 -0.91 12.24 -3.87
C ASP A 24 -1.15 12.21 -5.38
N GLU A 25 -0.10 12.07 -6.20
CA GLU A 25 -0.25 11.86 -7.64
C GLU A 25 -0.94 10.53 -7.96
N ILE A 26 -0.66 9.47 -7.20
CA ILE A 26 -1.34 8.18 -7.31
C ILE A 26 -2.83 8.33 -6.99
N ARG A 27 -3.15 8.99 -5.87
CA ARG A 27 -4.53 9.28 -5.44
C ARG A 27 -5.29 10.10 -6.47
N GLU A 28 -4.66 11.12 -7.03
CA GLU A 28 -5.27 11.96 -8.07
C GLU A 28 -5.55 11.15 -9.35
N GLN A 29 -4.63 10.28 -9.76
CA GLN A 29 -4.88 9.37 -10.89
C GLN A 29 -6.02 8.38 -10.59
N ILE A 30 -6.14 7.89 -9.35
CA ILE A 30 -7.26 7.04 -8.95
C ILE A 30 -8.57 7.81 -9.07
N ARG A 31 -8.67 9.04 -8.54
CA ARG A 31 -9.87 9.88 -8.63
C ARG A 31 -10.31 10.17 -10.06
N GLN A 32 -9.36 10.29 -10.98
CA GLN A 32 -9.66 10.55 -12.39
C GLN A 32 -10.18 9.30 -13.13
N ASN A 33 -9.85 8.09 -12.66
CA ASN A 33 -10.14 6.83 -13.36
C ASN A 33 -11.19 5.96 -12.66
N TYR A 34 -11.45 6.20 -11.38
CA TYR A 34 -12.42 5.48 -10.56
C TYR A 34 -13.55 6.40 -10.12
N THR A 35 -14.74 5.85 -9.96
CA THR A 35 -15.90 6.56 -9.41
C THR A 35 -16.27 5.92 -8.09
N PHE A 36 -16.29 6.73 -7.03
CA PHE A 36 -16.72 6.34 -5.69
C PHE A 36 -18.16 6.81 -5.44
N ALA A 37 -18.91 6.11 -4.60
CA ALA A 37 -20.27 6.49 -4.24
C ALA A 37 -20.31 7.69 -3.28
N SER A 38 -19.27 7.86 -2.45
CA SER A 38 -19.10 8.97 -1.52
C SER A 38 -17.62 9.30 -1.29
N GLU A 39 -17.36 10.47 -0.70
CA GLU A 39 -16.01 10.85 -0.24
C GLU A 39 -15.51 9.93 0.90
N GLU A 40 -16.43 9.44 1.74
CA GLU A 40 -16.11 8.49 2.82
C GLU A 40 -15.64 7.15 2.24
N GLU A 41 -16.32 6.62 1.22
CA GLU A 41 -15.89 5.40 0.53
C GLU A 41 -14.53 5.61 -0.15
N GLU A 42 -14.30 6.76 -0.80
CA GLU A 42 -12.98 7.09 -1.37
C GLU A 42 -11.90 7.00 -0.29
N LEU A 43 -12.09 7.67 0.86
CA LEU A 43 -11.12 7.69 1.95
C LEU A 43 -10.84 6.29 2.50
N GLU A 44 -11.87 5.47 2.73
CA GLU A 44 -11.70 4.08 3.17
C GLU A 44 -10.90 3.24 2.16
N LYS A 45 -11.24 3.35 0.87
CA LYS A 45 -10.55 2.59 -0.18
C LYS A 45 -9.10 3.04 -0.36
N ILE A 46 -8.82 4.34 -0.25
CA ILE A 46 -7.46 4.88 -0.33
C ILE A 46 -6.65 4.50 0.92
N ALA A 47 -7.25 4.50 2.10
CA ALA A 47 -6.60 4.03 3.32
C ALA A 47 -6.22 2.54 3.23
N GLN A 48 -7.15 1.70 2.76
CA GLN A 48 -6.87 0.29 2.53
C GLN A 48 -5.76 0.10 1.49
N LEU A 49 -5.79 0.85 0.38
CA LEU A 49 -4.73 0.81 -0.63
C LEU A 49 -3.35 1.12 -0.03
N TYR A 50 -3.25 2.11 0.84
CA TYR A 50 -1.99 2.44 1.50
C TYR A 50 -1.50 1.27 2.35
N THR A 51 -2.39 0.60 3.10
CA THR A 51 -2.05 -0.62 3.84
C THR A 51 -1.60 -1.74 2.90
N ASP A 52 -2.33 -1.98 1.81
CA ASP A 52 -2.01 -3.02 0.82
C ASP A 52 -0.63 -2.77 0.20
N MET A 53 -0.32 -1.54 -0.20
CA MET A 53 1.00 -1.18 -0.77
C MET A 53 2.16 -1.44 0.20
N ASN A 54 1.95 -1.22 1.51
CA ASN A 54 2.99 -1.46 2.52
C ASN A 54 3.18 -2.96 2.82
N ILE A 55 2.17 -3.81 2.57
CA ILE A 55 2.22 -5.25 2.90
C ILE A 55 2.60 -6.11 1.69
N ASP A 56 2.19 -5.72 0.49
CA ASP A 56 2.28 -6.54 -0.74
C ASP A 56 3.73 -6.84 -1.17
N GLY A 57 4.68 -5.93 -0.89
CA GLY A 57 6.10 -6.13 -1.16
C GLY A 57 6.53 -5.93 -2.62
N LEU A 58 5.59 -5.77 -3.56
CA LEU A 58 5.91 -5.32 -4.92
C LEU A 58 6.20 -3.82 -4.99
N PHE A 59 5.74 -3.06 -4.01
CA PHE A 59 5.90 -1.62 -3.90
C PHE A 59 7.01 -1.29 -2.91
N VAL A 60 7.78 -0.25 -3.22
CA VAL A 60 8.80 0.28 -2.31
C VAL A 60 8.56 1.77 -2.12
N ASN A 61 8.61 2.22 -0.86
CA ASN A 61 8.59 3.63 -0.51
C ASN A 61 10.04 4.15 -0.49
N LEU A 62 10.35 5.14 -1.33
CA LEU A 62 11.69 5.71 -1.43
C LEU A 62 11.88 6.95 -0.55
N GLY A 63 10.96 7.21 0.38
CA GLY A 63 10.94 8.41 1.21
C GLY A 63 9.99 9.47 0.64
N ALA A 64 9.69 10.50 1.45
CA ALA A 64 8.78 11.58 1.09
C ALA A 64 7.40 11.11 0.57
N ASN A 65 6.95 9.95 1.03
CA ASN A 65 5.73 9.29 0.54
C ASN A 65 5.71 9.09 -0.99
N ARG A 66 6.89 8.85 -1.59
CA ARG A 66 7.04 8.49 -3.00
C ARG A 66 7.25 7.00 -3.17
N TRP A 67 6.60 6.46 -4.19
CA TRP A 67 6.44 5.03 -4.41
C TRP A 67 6.97 4.62 -5.78
N ALA A 68 7.58 3.44 -5.85
CA ALA A 68 8.02 2.80 -7.07
C ALA A 68 7.83 1.28 -6.97
N LEU A 69 8.06 0.55 -8.08
CA LEU A 69 8.04 -0.92 -8.05
C LEU A 69 9.39 -1.47 -7.58
N ARG A 70 9.36 -2.43 -6.66
CA ARG A 70 10.53 -3.11 -6.09
C ARG A 70 11.40 -3.79 -7.15
N VAL A 71 10.80 -4.23 -8.27
CA VAL A 71 11.47 -4.89 -9.40
C VAL A 71 12.53 -4.02 -10.08
N TRP A 72 12.40 -2.70 -9.99
CA TRP A 72 13.37 -1.77 -10.56
C TRP A 72 14.63 -1.60 -9.72
N TYR A 73 14.64 -2.13 -8.50
CA TYR A 73 15.71 -1.92 -7.53
C TYR A 73 16.44 -3.23 -7.22
N PRO A 74 17.75 -3.20 -6.91
CA PRO A 74 18.51 -4.40 -6.58
C PRO A 74 17.90 -5.15 -5.39
N PHE A 75 17.76 -6.47 -5.49
CA PHE A 75 17.14 -7.30 -4.44
C PHE A 75 17.94 -7.29 -3.12
N ASP A 76 19.24 -7.06 -3.18
CA ASP A 76 20.16 -7.04 -2.05
C ASP A 76 20.12 -5.75 -1.22
N LYS A 77 19.47 -4.69 -1.72
CA LYS A 77 19.31 -3.43 -0.98
C LYS A 77 18.06 -3.46 -0.10
N SER A 78 18.23 -2.93 1.12
CA SER A 78 17.10 -2.66 2.01
C SER A 78 16.34 -1.43 1.57
N ASP A 79 15.09 -1.29 2.00
CA ASP A 79 14.27 -0.10 1.72
C ASP A 79 14.94 1.17 2.29
N GLU A 80 15.60 1.07 3.45
CA GLU A 80 16.37 2.17 4.05
C GLU A 80 17.53 2.63 3.14
N ASP A 81 18.27 1.68 2.57
CA ASP A 81 19.35 2.00 1.61
C ASP A 81 18.79 2.70 0.36
N LEU A 82 17.63 2.24 -0.13
CA LEU A 82 16.98 2.81 -1.30
C LEU A 82 16.49 4.24 -1.04
N VAL A 83 15.96 4.53 0.14
CA VAL A 83 15.59 5.90 0.57
C VAL A 83 16.82 6.82 0.59
N ILE A 84 17.94 6.35 1.14
CA ILE A 84 19.19 7.13 1.17
C ILE A 84 19.68 7.44 -0.24
N GLU A 85 19.61 6.46 -1.15
CA GLU A 85 20.04 6.65 -2.53
C GLU A 85 19.11 7.60 -3.31
N ALA A 86 17.79 7.49 -3.13
CA ALA A 86 16.83 8.39 -3.76
C ALA A 86 17.09 9.85 -3.36
N ARG A 87 17.34 10.08 -2.06
CA ARG A 87 17.79 11.39 -1.55
C ARG A 87 19.09 11.87 -2.21
N GLN A 88 20.10 11.00 -2.31
CA GLN A 88 21.39 11.37 -2.92
C GLN A 88 21.31 11.70 -4.42
N ARG A 89 20.31 11.15 -5.12
CA ARG A 89 20.07 11.41 -6.55
C ARG A 89 19.20 12.65 -6.78
N GLY A 90 18.68 13.26 -5.73
CA GLY A 90 17.77 14.40 -5.81
C GLY A 90 16.35 14.04 -6.25
N GLU A 91 15.96 12.76 -6.17
CA GLU A 91 14.61 12.30 -6.51
C GLU A 91 13.56 12.78 -5.49
N LEU A 92 14.01 13.34 -4.36
CA LEU A 92 13.19 13.85 -3.27
C LEU A 92 13.34 15.38 -3.05
N ASP A 93 14.20 16.07 -3.82
CA ASP A 93 14.63 17.44 -3.53
C ASP A 93 13.47 18.45 -3.42
N GLU A 94 12.49 18.37 -4.34
CA GLU A 94 11.32 19.26 -4.35
C GLU A 94 10.48 19.18 -3.06
N PHE A 95 10.51 18.04 -2.35
CA PHE A 95 9.77 17.85 -1.11
C PHE A 95 10.58 18.23 0.13
N GLU A 96 11.90 18.02 0.10
CA GLU A 96 12.76 18.42 1.22
C GLU A 96 12.79 19.94 1.39
N GLU A 97 12.69 20.71 0.29
CA GLU A 97 12.53 22.17 0.34
C GLU A 97 11.19 22.60 0.97
N GLU A 98 10.09 21.91 0.68
CA GLU A 98 8.75 22.22 1.24
C GLU A 98 8.67 21.95 2.76
N LEU A 99 9.36 20.91 3.23
CA LEU A 99 9.44 20.61 4.67
C LEU A 99 10.26 21.65 5.45
N ASP A 100 11.37 22.13 4.89
CA ASP A 100 12.22 23.14 5.55
C ASP A 100 11.50 24.50 5.67
N GLU A 101 10.57 24.81 4.75
CA GLU A 101 9.70 25.99 4.84
C GLU A 101 8.53 25.82 5.85
N THR A 102 8.16 24.58 6.20
CA THR A 102 7.00 24.28 7.08
C THR A 102 7.38 24.06 8.55
N ASP A 103 8.66 23.92 8.89
CA ASP A 103 9.16 23.73 10.27
C ASP A 103 8.91 24.94 11.19
N GLU A 104 8.55 26.12 10.65
CA GLU A 104 8.10 27.26 11.45
C GLU A 104 6.70 27.07 12.07
N GLY A 105 5.99 25.97 11.76
CA GLY A 105 4.59 25.73 12.12
C GLY A 105 4.29 24.44 12.88
N ILE A 106 5.28 23.64 13.29
CA ILE A 106 5.02 22.47 14.15
C ILE A 106 4.56 22.97 15.53
N VAL A 107 3.24 23.02 15.72
CA VAL A 107 2.61 23.27 17.02
C VAL A 107 2.84 22.02 17.86
N ASP A 108 3.38 22.20 19.07
CA ASP A 108 3.59 21.14 20.04
C ASP A 108 2.26 20.41 20.33
N ILE A 109 2.10 19.20 19.75
CA ILE A 109 0.87 18.39 19.86
C ILE A 109 0.75 17.77 21.27
N GLU A 110 1.77 17.93 22.14
CA GLU A 110 1.72 17.42 23.52
C GLU A 110 0.49 17.95 24.30
N ASP A 111 0.03 19.18 24.02
CA ASP A 111 -1.14 19.77 24.70
C ASP A 111 -2.49 19.22 24.19
N ASP A 112 -2.58 18.73 22.94
CA ASP A 112 -3.82 18.20 22.35
C ASP A 112 -4.07 16.72 22.69
N LEU A 113 -3.01 15.98 23.04
CA LEU A 113 -3.12 14.57 23.44
C LEU A 113 -3.78 14.39 24.83
N ASP A 114 -3.71 15.39 25.71
CA ASP A 114 -4.33 15.35 27.04
C ASP A 114 -5.86 15.51 27.00
N VAL A 115 -6.43 15.88 25.84
CA VAL A 115 -7.88 15.91 25.58
C VAL A 115 -8.41 14.52 25.24
N PHE A 116 -7.67 13.73 24.44
CA PHE A 116 -8.06 12.36 24.09
C PHE A 116 -7.92 11.39 25.28
N ALA A 117 -6.98 11.62 26.19
CA ALA A 117 -6.78 10.81 27.38
C ALA A 117 -7.87 10.98 28.47
N LYS A 118 -8.74 12.00 28.36
CA LYS A 118 -9.88 12.22 29.28
C LYS A 118 -11.22 11.70 28.74
N GLY A 119 -11.21 10.99 27.61
CA GLY A 119 -12.37 10.26 27.10
C GLY A 119 -12.69 9.08 28.02
N GLU A 120 -13.98 8.96 28.36
CA GLU A 120 -14.56 8.08 29.38
C GLU A 120 -14.00 6.64 29.39
N ASP A 121 -13.80 6.12 30.60
CA ASP A 121 -13.42 4.75 30.94
C ASP A 121 -14.26 3.77 30.09
N PHE A 122 -13.66 3.18 29.05
CA PHE A 122 -14.29 2.20 28.19
C PHE A 122 -14.59 0.96 29.03
N ASP A 123 -15.82 0.83 29.54
CA ASP A 123 -16.27 -0.31 30.32
C ASP A 123 -16.39 -1.55 29.43
N ALA A 124 -15.28 -2.28 29.32
CA ALA A 124 -15.20 -3.54 28.56
C ALA A 124 -16.08 -4.67 29.14
N SER A 125 -16.85 -4.43 30.22
CA SER A 125 -17.72 -5.44 30.82
C SER A 125 -19.09 -5.59 30.16
N GLU A 126 -19.44 -4.74 29.19
CA GLU A 126 -20.71 -4.82 28.43
C GLU A 126 -20.60 -5.62 27.11
N PHE A 127 -19.47 -6.30 26.84
CA PHE A 127 -19.37 -7.25 25.73
C PHE A 127 -20.07 -8.56 26.09
N ASP A 128 -21.37 -8.61 25.85
CA ASP A 128 -22.19 -9.83 25.92
C ASP A 128 -21.80 -10.80 24.79
N ALA A 129 -20.89 -11.73 25.11
CA ALA A 129 -20.37 -12.74 24.20
C ALA A 129 -21.30 -13.96 24.04
N GLU A 130 -22.60 -13.74 23.86
CA GLU A 130 -23.60 -14.78 23.53
C GLU A 130 -24.06 -14.74 22.07
N ASP A 131 -23.16 -14.42 21.12
CA ASP A 131 -23.45 -14.68 19.70
C ASP A 131 -22.98 -16.11 19.34
N GLU A 132 -23.96 -16.95 19.02
CA GLU A 132 -23.80 -18.37 18.68
C GLU A 132 -22.77 -18.56 17.57
N ALA A 133 -21.70 -19.29 17.86
CA ALA A 133 -20.81 -19.82 16.84
C ALA A 133 -21.60 -20.76 15.91
N GLU A 134 -22.10 -20.23 14.80
CA GLU A 134 -22.70 -21.02 13.73
C GLU A 134 -21.59 -21.91 13.13
N LYS A 135 -21.67 -23.19 13.46
CA LYS A 135 -20.71 -24.21 13.06
C LYS A 135 -20.80 -24.38 11.53
N VAL A 136 -19.83 -23.82 10.80
CA VAL A 136 -19.69 -24.00 9.35
C VAL A 136 -19.37 -25.48 9.07
N GLU A 137 -20.41 -26.30 8.83
CA GLU A 137 -20.27 -27.64 8.27
C GLU A 137 -20.22 -27.53 6.75
N GLY A 138 -19.00 -27.50 6.18
CA GLY A 138 -18.83 -27.41 4.73
C GLY A 138 -17.38 -27.38 4.26
N LEU A 139 -16.47 -28.04 4.97
CA LEU A 139 -15.07 -28.26 4.54
C LEU A 139 -14.83 -29.75 4.30
N ASP A 140 -15.63 -30.35 3.43
CA ASP A 140 -15.35 -31.67 2.89
C ASP A 140 -15.50 -31.60 1.38
N GLU A 141 -14.57 -32.22 0.66
CA GLU A 141 -14.45 -32.26 -0.81
C GLU A 141 -13.60 -31.15 -1.46
N PHE A 142 -12.33 -31.06 -1.06
CA PHE A 142 -11.28 -30.82 -2.07
C PHE A 142 -10.93 -32.21 -2.65
N GLU A 143 -11.53 -32.56 -3.79
CA GLU A 143 -11.01 -33.65 -4.62
C GLU A 143 -9.65 -33.19 -5.18
N ASP A 144 -8.60 -33.85 -4.73
CA ASP A 144 -7.29 -33.87 -5.37
C ASP A 144 -7.46 -34.45 -6.79
N GLU A 145 -7.71 -33.59 -7.78
CA GLU A 145 -7.52 -33.96 -9.19
C GLU A 145 -6.05 -33.72 -9.57
N ASP A 146 -5.32 -34.83 -9.61
CA ASP A 146 -3.99 -35.01 -10.16
C ASP A 146 -3.78 -34.20 -11.47
N LEU A 147 -3.05 -33.08 -11.38
CA LEU A 147 -2.48 -32.40 -12.55
C LEU A 147 -1.07 -32.96 -12.81
N ASP A 148 -1.02 -34.18 -13.35
CA ASP A 148 0.16 -34.75 -13.99
C ASP A 148 0.08 -34.58 -15.52
N ASP A 149 1.25 -34.38 -16.13
CA ASP A 149 1.60 -34.47 -17.56
C ASP A 149 1.07 -33.41 -18.55
N ASP A 150 1.88 -32.37 -18.80
CA ASP A 150 2.77 -32.28 -19.99
C ASP A 150 3.28 -30.83 -20.14
N LEU A 151 4.39 -30.50 -19.47
CA LEU A 151 5.22 -29.36 -19.87
C LEU A 151 6.22 -29.86 -20.91
N ASP A 152 5.76 -29.90 -22.16
CA ASP A 152 6.58 -30.16 -23.33
C ASP A 152 7.53 -28.95 -23.51
N LEU A 153 8.73 -29.06 -22.94
CA LEU A 153 9.84 -28.16 -23.20
C LEU A 153 10.38 -28.47 -24.60
N GLU A 154 9.76 -27.88 -25.62
CA GLU A 154 10.39 -27.73 -26.93
C GLU A 154 11.54 -26.72 -26.81
N ASP A 155 12.71 -27.24 -26.38
CA ASP A 155 14.01 -26.73 -26.81
C ASP A 155 14.13 -26.97 -28.32
N GLU A 156 13.81 -25.96 -29.14
CA GLU A 156 14.28 -25.85 -30.52
C GLU A 156 15.11 -24.57 -30.72
N ASP A 157 16.42 -24.79 -30.63
CA ASP A 157 17.45 -24.42 -31.60
C ASP A 157 17.73 -22.96 -32.00
N ASP A 158 19.02 -22.63 -31.82
CA ASP A 158 19.92 -21.92 -32.74
C ASP A 158 19.55 -20.50 -33.22
N LEU A 159 20.29 -19.51 -32.69
CA LEU A 159 21.23 -18.65 -33.45
C LEU A 159 22.14 -17.80 -32.55
#